data_AF-A0A9D0LL30-F1
#
_entry.id   AF-A0A9D0LL30-F1
#
_cell.length_a   1.000
_cell.length_b   1.000
_cell.length_c   1.000
_cell.angle_alpha   90.00
_cell.angle_beta   90.00
_cell.angle_gamma   90.00
#
_symmetry.space_group_name_H-M   'P 1'
#
loop_
_entity.id
_entity.type
_entity.pdbx_description
1 polymer ?
#
loop_
_entity_poly.entity_id
_entity_poly.type
_entity_poly.pdbx_seq_one_letter_code
_entity_poly.pdbx_strand_id
1 'polypeptide(L)' 'MKPFPKYYTFWQRLGLHGLRLSAWLALAFLMLPILVIIPLSFNAEPYFTFTEGMLRLDPEA' A
#
# COMPACT_ATOMS: atom_id res chain seq x y z
N MET A 1 16.00 19.82 -14.31
CA MET A 1 15.87 18.44 -14.83
C MET A 1 16.86 18.27 -15.98
N LYS A 2 17.67 17.20 -16.01
CA LYS A 2 18.59 16.97 -17.13
C LYS A 2 17.77 16.54 -18.36
N PRO A 3 18.00 17.12 -19.55
CA PRO A 3 17.29 16.74 -20.76
C PRO A 3 17.62 15.28 -21.13
N PHE A 4 16.66 14.60 -21.77
CA PHE A 4 16.91 13.26 -22.29
C PHE A 4 18.05 13.28 -23.32
N PRO A 5 18.94 12.26 -23.33
CA PRO A 5 19.97 12.16 -24.36
C PRO A 5 19.36 12.18 -25.77
N LYS A 6 20.07 12.73 -26.76
CA LYS A 6 19.53 12.90 -28.12
C LYS A 6 19.13 11.58 -28.81
N TYR A 7 19.71 10.46 -28.40
CA TYR A 7 19.41 9.13 -28.92
C TYR A 7 18.14 8.51 -28.31
N TYR A 8 17.49 9.16 -27.34
CA TYR A 8 16.27 8.63 -26.73
C TYR A 8 15.07 8.75 -27.67
N THR A 9 14.56 7.62 -28.13
CA THR A 9 13.35 7.54 -28.95
C THR A 9 12.10 7.79 -28.11
N PHE A 10 10.97 8.08 -28.77
CA PHE A 10 9.67 8.27 -28.12
C PHE A 10 9.29 7.06 -27.24
N TRP A 11 9.47 5.83 -27.76
CA TRP A 11 9.16 4.59 -27.05
C TRP A 11 10.00 4.39 -25.80
N GLN A 12 11.28 4.78 -25.83
CA GLN A 12 12.16 4.68 -24.66
C GLN A 12 11.74 5.65 -23.55
N ARG A 13 11.29 6.85 -23.90
CA ARG A 13 10.74 7.82 -22.93
C ARG A 13 9.46 7.27 -22.30
N LEU A 14 8.55 6.79 -23.12
CA LEU A 14 7.29 6.19 -22.64
C LEU A 14 7.56 4.99 -21.75
N GLY A 15 8.47 4.09 -22.14
CA GLY A 15 8.86 2.92 -21.35
C GLY A 15 9.46 3.28 -20.00
N LEU A 16 10.34 4.29 -19.93
CA LEU A 16 10.91 4.75 -18.66
C LEU A 16 9.83 5.30 -17.72
N HIS A 17 8.93 6.14 -18.23
CA HIS A 17 7.85 6.70 -17.43
C HIS A 17 6.83 5.64 -17.03
N GLY A 18 6.51 4.69 -17.92
CA GLY A 18 5.64 3.56 -17.64
C GLY A 18 6.21 2.65 -16.55
N LEU A 19 7.50 2.31 -16.61
CA LEU A 19 8.19 1.54 -15.58
C LEU A 19 8.19 2.25 -14.23
N ARG A 20 8.48 3.55 -14.21
CA ARG A 20 8.45 4.33 -12.97
C ARG A 20 7.04 4.37 -12.38
N LEU A 21 6.03 4.65 -13.22
CA LEU A 21 4.64 4.70 -12.79
C LEU A 21 4.18 3.35 -12.23
N SER A 22 4.47 2.25 -12.92
CA SER A 22 4.08 0.91 -12.45
C SER A 22 4.78 0.54 -11.14
N ALA A 23 6.07 0.86 -10.99
CA ALA A 23 6.78 0.64 -9.74
C ALA A 23 6.18 1.44 -8.58
N TRP A 24 5.85 2.72 -8.79
CA TRP A 24 5.17 3.54 -7.79
C TRP A 24 3.77 3.03 -7.45
N LEU A 25 2.99 2.59 -8.45
CA LEU A 25 1.67 2.01 -8.24
C LEU A 25 1.74 0.70 -7.45
N ALA A 26 2.69 -0.17 -7.78
CA ALA A 26 2.91 -1.41 -7.04
C ALA A 26 3.30 -1.12 -5.59
N LEU A 27 4.23 -0.18 -5.37
CA LEU A 27 4.61 0.25 -4.02
C LEU A 27 3.42 0.83 -3.25
N ALA A 28 2.63 1.70 -3.87
CA ALA A 28 1.45 2.29 -3.26
C ALA A 28 0.41 1.22 -2.89
N PHE A 29 0.17 0.25 -3.78
CA PHE A 29 -0.72 -0.88 -3.51
C PHE A 29 -0.26 -1.73 -2.33
N LEU A 30 1.03 -2.05 -2.26
CA LEU A 30 1.61 -2.82 -1.15
C LEU A 30 1.58 -2.05 0.18
N MET A 31 1.72 -0.72 0.14
CA MET A 31 1.64 0.14 1.32
C MET A 31 0.20 0.48 1.74
N LEU A 32 -0.76 0.41 0.82
CA LEU A 32 -2.17 0.74 1.06
C LEU A 32 -2.75 0.08 2.33
N PRO A 33 -2.61 -1.24 2.56
CA PRO A 33 -3.16 -1.85 3.77
C PRO A 33 -2.56 -1.26 5.05
N ILE A 34 -1.25 -0.96 5.06
CA ILE A 34 -0.59 -0.35 6.22
C ILE A 34 -1.17 1.03 6.50
N LEU A 35 -1.35 1.84 5.45
CA LEU A 35 -1.91 3.20 5.57
C LEU A 35 -3.37 3.20 6.03
N VAL A 36 -4.14 2.15 5.72
CA VAL A 36 -5.52 1.98 6.18
C VAL A 36 -5.58 1.43 7.61
N ILE A 37 -4.70 0.49 7.95
CA ILE A 37 -4.68 -0.17 9.26
C ILE A 37 -4.25 0.81 10.37
N ILE A 38 -3.28 1.68 10.11
CA ILE A 38 -2.79 2.64 11.12
C ILE A 38 -3.92 3.49 11.72
N PRO A 39 -4.75 4.24 10.96
CA PRO A 39 -5.84 5.02 11.55
C PRO A 39 -6.90 4.15 12.23
N LEU A 40 -7.21 2.96 11.69
CA LEU A 40 -8.14 2.03 12.32
C LEU A 40 -7.61 1.47 13.66
N SER A 41 -6.28 1.40 13.83
CA SER A 41 -5.66 0.98 15.09
C SER A 41 -5.81 2.01 16.22
N PHE A 42 -6.15 3.26 15.90
CA PHE A 42 -6.52 4.29 16.87
C PHE A 42 -8.03 4.28 17.19
N ASN A 43 -8.69 3.12 17.12
CA ASN A 43 -10.05 2.93 17.61
C ASN A 43 -10.03 2.57 19.10
N ALA A 44 -11.09 2.93 19.83
CA ALA A 44 -11.29 2.56 21.22
C ALA A 44 -11.53 1.05 21.40
N GLU A 45 -12.10 0.39 20.39
CA GLU A 45 -12.28 -1.06 20.38
C GLU A 45 -11.09 -1.77 19.70
N PRO A 46 -10.62 -2.90 20.26
CA PRO A 46 -9.52 -3.64 19.67
C PRO A 46 -9.95 -4.33 18.37
N TYR A 47 -9.51 -3.82 17.23
CA TYR A 47 -9.77 -4.45 15.92
C TYR A 47 -8.91 -5.69 15.64
N PHE A 48 -7.78 -5.87 16.35
CA PHE A 48 -6.77 -6.88 16.05
C PHE A 48 -6.31 -7.73 17.25
N THR A 49 -6.99 -7.60 18.38
CA THR A 49 -6.77 -8.50 19.53
C THR A 49 -8.06 -9.23 19.83
N PHE A 50 -7.93 -10.49 20.23
CA PHE A 50 -9.07 -11.26 20.70
C PHE A 50 -9.68 -10.58 21.93
N THR A 51 -11.01 -10.44 21.93
CA THR A 51 -11.75 -10.05 23.14
C THR A 51 -11.61 -11.15 24.20
N GLU A 52 -11.92 -10.84 25.45
CA GLU A 52 -11.87 -11.86 26.51
C GLU A 52 -12.82 -13.04 26.20
N GLY A 53 -13.99 -12.78 25.61
CA GLY A 53 -14.94 -13.80 25.18
C GLY A 53 -14.38 -14.70 24.07
N MET A 54 -13.71 -14.13 23.06
CA MET A 54 -13.05 -14.91 22.00
C MET A 54 -11.98 -15.86 22.56
N LEU A 55 -11.16 -15.41 23.53
CA LEU A 55 -10.15 -16.26 24.18
C LEU A 55 -10.77 -17.39 25.01
N ARG A 56 -11.99 -17.18 25.51
CA ARG A 56 -12.76 -18.16 26.29
C ARG A 56 -13.67 -19.04 25.44
N LEU A 57 -13.62 -18.89 24.11
CA LEU A 57 -14.46 -19.60 23.14
C LEU A 57 -15.96 -19.44 23.40
N ASP A 58 -16.36 -18.26 23.89
CA ASP A 58 -17.77 -17.92 24.12
C ASP A 58 -18.46 -17.71 22.75
N PRO A 59 -19.54 -18.45 22.44
CA PRO A 59 -20.24 -18.34 21.15
C PRO A 59 -20.96 -17.00 20.95
N GLU A 60 -21.19 -16.21 22.00
CA GLU A 60 -21.90 -14.91 21.95
C GLU A 60 -20.95 -13.70 22.00
N ALA A 61 -19.63 -13.93 21.91
CA ALA A 61 -18.58 -12.90 22.04
C ALA A 61 -18.29 -12.06 20.78
#